data_AF-A0A2X7EHX9-F1
#
_entry.id   AF-A0A2X7EHX9-F1
#
_cell.length_a   1.000
_cell.length_b   1.000
_cell.length_c   1.000
_cell.angle_alpha   90.00
_cell.angle_beta   90.00
_cell.angle_gamma   90.00
#
_symmetry.space_group_name_H-M   'P 1'
#
loop_
_entity.id
_entity.type
_entity.pdbx_description
1 polymer ?
#
loop_
_entity_poly.entity_id
_entity_poly.type
_entity_poly.pdbx_seq_one_letter_code
_entity_poly.pdbx_strand_id
1 'polypeptide(L)'
;MKTWIFICMSIAMLLWFLSTLRRKPSQKKGCIDAIIPAYNEGPCLAQSLDNLLRNPYFCRVICVNDGSTDNTEAVMAEVKRKWGDRFVAVTQKNTGKGGALMNGLNYATCDQVF
;
A
#
# COMPACT_ATOMS: atom_id res chain seq x y z
N MET A 1 21.23 33.03 -33.91
CA MET A 1 20.75 33.32 -32.54
C MET A 1 19.65 32.36 -32.06
N LYS A 2 18.57 32.12 -32.82
CA LYS A 2 17.44 31.27 -32.39
C LYS A 2 17.83 29.79 -32.10
N THR A 3 18.69 29.18 -32.92
CA THR A 3 19.14 27.79 -32.72
C THR A 3 19.92 27.58 -31.42
N TRP A 4 20.77 28.54 -31.06
CA TRP A 4 21.56 28.50 -29.83
C TRP A 4 20.68 28.58 -28.58
N ILE A 5 19.63 29.41 -28.60
CA ILE A 5 18.64 29.49 -27.52
C ILE A 5 17.94 28.14 -27.33
N PHE A 6 17.52 27.49 -28.43
CA PHE A 6 16.84 26.20 -28.38
C PHE A 6 17.73 25.07 -27.83
N ILE A 7 19.01 25.04 -28.24
CA ILE A 7 19.99 24.08 -27.74
C ILE A 7 20.21 24.28 -26.23
N CYS A 8 20.43 25.52 -25.78
CA CYS A 8 20.62 25.81 -24.35
C CYS A 8 19.39 25.42 -23.50
N MET A 9 18.18 25.70 -23.99
CA MET A 9 16.95 25.32 -23.30
C MET A 9 16.80 23.79 -23.21
N SER A 10 17.14 23.08 -24.27
CA SER A 10 17.08 21.60 -24.31
C SER A 10 18.09 20.98 -23.34
N ILE A 11 19.31 21.52 -23.27
CA ILE A 11 20.33 21.10 -22.30
C ILE A 11 19.87 21.39 -20.87
N ALA A 12 19.31 22.57 -20.60
CA ALA A 12 18.82 22.93 -19.27
C ALA A 12 17.67 22.01 -18.81
N MET A 13 16.70 21.70 -19.69
CA MET A 13 15.64 20.74 -19.41
C MET A 13 16.19 19.33 -19.17
N LEU A 14 17.18 18.89 -19.97
CA LEU A 14 17.80 17.58 -19.79
C LEU A 14 18.56 17.51 -18.46
N LEU A 15 19.35 18.52 -18.11
CA LEU A 15 20.07 18.59 -16.82
C LEU A 15 19.09 18.61 -15.64
N TRP A 16 18.01 19.39 -15.75
CA TRP A 16 16.95 19.37 -14.75
C TRP A 16 16.31 17.99 -14.65
N PHE A 17 15.92 17.36 -15.77
CA PHE A 17 15.34 16.03 -15.80
C PHE A 17 16.27 15.00 -15.14
N LEU A 18 17.55 14.95 -15.53
CA LEU A 18 18.56 14.08 -14.93
C LEU A 18 18.75 14.35 -13.43
N SER A 19 18.60 15.60 -12.99
CA SER A 19 18.63 15.94 -11.55
C SER A 19 17.41 15.40 -10.80
N THR A 20 16.24 15.37 -11.43
CA THR A 20 15.01 14.81 -10.82
C THR A 20 15.03 13.30 -10.70
N LEU A 21 15.82 12.60 -11.55
CA LEU A 21 16.01 11.15 -11.45
C LEU A 21 16.78 10.72 -10.19
N ARG A 22 17.43 11.65 -9.48
CA ARG A 22 18.20 11.36 -8.25
C ARG A 22 17.43 11.57 -6.95
N ARG A 23 16.09 11.64 -6.99
CA ARG A 23 15.30 11.74 -5.75
C ARG A 23 15.52 10.50 -4.88
N LYS A 24 16.12 10.71 -3.71
CA LYS A 24 16.27 9.64 -2.71
C LYS A 24 14.89 9.25 -2.15
N PRO A 25 14.69 7.98 -1.78
CA PRO A 25 13.48 7.56 -1.08
C PRO A 25 13.25 8.37 0.21
N SER A 26 11.99 8.52 0.59
CA SER A 26 11.61 9.16 1.86
C SER A 26 12.31 8.48 3.04
N GLN A 27 12.75 9.26 4.02
CA GLN A 27 13.34 8.71 5.25
C GLN A 27 12.29 8.44 6.32
N LYS A 28 11.05 8.90 6.13
CA LYS A 28 9.93 8.69 7.06
C LYS A 28 9.41 7.26 6.87
N LYS A 29 9.78 6.36 7.79
CA LYS A 29 9.33 4.96 7.85
C LYS A 29 8.10 4.84 8.76
N GLY A 30 7.34 3.76 8.61
CA GLY A 30 6.14 3.50 9.44
C GLY A 30 5.14 4.65 9.44
N CYS A 31 4.94 5.32 8.30
CA CYS A 31 4.13 6.52 8.20
C CYS A 31 2.90 6.36 7.31
N ILE A 32 2.63 5.14 6.85
CA ILE A 32 1.53 4.80 5.96
C ILE A 32 0.80 3.60 6.55
N ASP A 33 -0.53 3.60 6.56
CA ASP A 33 -1.30 2.38 6.78
C ASP A 33 -1.79 1.84 5.43
N ALA A 34 -1.67 0.53 5.19
CA ALA A 34 -2.16 -0.10 3.96
C ALA A 34 -3.52 -0.75 4.18
N ILE A 35 -4.51 -0.47 3.34
CA ILE A 35 -5.84 -1.08 3.41
C ILE A 35 -6.04 -2.04 2.24
N ILE A 36 -6.23 -3.32 2.56
CA ILE A 36 -6.36 -4.40 1.59
C ILE A 36 -7.77 -5.01 1.69
N PRO A 37 -8.68 -4.67 0.77
CA PRO A 37 -9.96 -5.38 0.69
C PRO A 37 -9.71 -6.77 0.10
N ALA A 38 -10.32 -7.80 0.68
CA ALA A 38 -10.19 -9.18 0.26
C ALA A 38 -11.56 -9.85 0.14
N TYR A 39 -11.83 -10.48 -1.01
CA TYR A 39 -12.98 -11.34 -1.23
C TYR A 39 -12.56 -12.53 -2.09
N ASN A 40 -12.54 -13.72 -1.50
CA ASN A 40 -12.07 -14.95 -2.14
C ASN A 40 -10.63 -14.86 -2.69
N GLU A 41 -9.72 -14.28 -1.90
CA GLU A 41 -8.30 -14.05 -2.26
C GLU A 41 -7.34 -15.06 -1.60
N GLY A 42 -7.87 -16.10 -0.95
CA GLY A 42 -7.10 -17.08 -0.20
C GLY A 42 -5.82 -17.60 -0.89
N PRO A 43 -5.85 -17.93 -2.21
CA PRO A 43 -4.67 -18.43 -2.92
C PRO A 43 -3.48 -17.46 -2.98
N CYS A 44 -3.69 -16.14 -2.94
CA CYS A 44 -2.61 -15.16 -3.11
C CYS A 44 -2.43 -14.22 -1.91
N LEU A 45 -3.42 -14.16 -1.01
CA LEU A 45 -3.48 -13.16 0.06
C LEU A 45 -2.28 -13.22 1.01
N ALA A 46 -1.83 -14.43 1.39
CA ALA A 46 -0.73 -14.61 2.34
C ALA A 46 0.56 -13.91 1.88
N GLN A 47 0.93 -14.12 0.61
CA GLN A 47 2.15 -13.54 0.03
C GLN A 47 2.04 -12.02 -0.08
N SER A 48 0.88 -11.51 -0.52
CA SER A 48 0.62 -10.06 -0.62
C SER A 48 0.73 -9.38 0.74
N LEU A 49 0.09 -9.93 1.78
CA LEU A 49 0.15 -9.39 3.13
C LEU A 49 1.56 -9.46 3.72
N ASP A 50 2.29 -10.56 3.52
CA ASP A 50 3.67 -10.70 4.02
C ASP A 50 4.62 -9.68 3.37
N ASN A 51 4.46 -9.41 2.06
CA ASN A 51 5.25 -8.40 1.36
C ASN A 51 4.99 -6.99 1.90
N LEU A 52 3.72 -6.63 2.14
CA LEU A 52 3.34 -5.36 2.73
C LEU A 52 3.87 -5.25 4.17
N LEU A 53 3.73 -6.30 4.97
CA LEU A 53 4.20 -6.33 6.36
C LEU A 53 5.73 -6.36 6.49
N ARG A 54 6.49 -6.67 5.45
CA ARG A 54 7.96 -6.50 5.44
C ARG A 54 8.40 -5.12 4.99
N ASN A 55 7.52 -4.35 4.33
CA ASN A 55 7.88 -3.05 3.82
C ASN A 55 8.00 -2.04 4.99
N PRO A 56 9.15 -1.35 5.12
CA PRO A 56 9.42 -0.47 6.26
C PRO A 56 8.60 0.82 6.26
N TYR A 57 7.94 1.19 5.15
CA TYR A 57 7.12 2.40 5.09
C TYR A 57 5.74 2.20 5.73
N PHE A 58 5.24 0.97 5.75
CA PHE A 58 3.95 0.69 6.38
C PHE A 58 4.09 0.59 7.89
N CYS A 59 3.25 1.34 8.61
CA CYS A 59 3.05 1.22 10.04
C CYS A 59 2.24 -0.05 10.31
N ARG A 60 1.06 -0.15 9.68
CA ARG A 60 0.13 -1.28 9.79
C ARG A 60 -0.39 -1.71 8.44
N VAL A 61 -0.83 -2.95 8.36
CA VAL A 61 -1.57 -3.50 7.21
C VAL A 61 -2.94 -3.94 7.72
N ILE A 62 -3.98 -3.33 7.19
CA ILE A 62 -5.38 -3.54 7.54
C ILE A 62 -6.00 -4.35 6.40
N CYS A 63 -6.33 -5.61 6.65
CA CYS A 63 -7.00 -6.46 5.67
C CYS A 63 -8.47 -6.62 6.07
N VAL A 64 -9.36 -6.31 5.13
CA VAL A 64 -10.80 -6.38 5.32
C VAL A 64 -11.36 -7.52 4.48
N ASN A 65 -11.73 -8.63 5.14
CA ASN A 65 -12.47 -9.73 4.55
C ASN A 65 -13.92 -9.30 4.29
N ASP A 66 -14.28 -9.12 3.02
CA ASP A 66 -15.59 -8.68 2.56
C ASP A 66 -16.56 -9.86 2.36
N GLY A 67 -16.66 -10.73 3.36
CA GLY A 67 -17.57 -11.87 3.37
C GLY A 67 -17.17 -13.01 2.44
N SER A 68 -15.88 -13.33 2.36
CA SER A 68 -15.36 -14.46 1.56
C SER A 68 -15.98 -15.80 1.95
N THR A 69 -16.07 -16.71 0.99
CA THR A 69 -16.57 -18.08 1.17
C THR A 69 -15.48 -19.15 1.00
N ASP A 70 -14.24 -18.73 0.73
CA ASP A 70 -13.06 -19.59 0.64
C ASP A 70 -12.23 -19.55 1.95
N ASN A 71 -10.94 -19.91 1.87
CA ASN A 71 -10.03 -19.90 3.01
C ASN A 71 -9.40 -18.53 3.34
N THR A 72 -9.87 -17.42 2.76
CA THR A 72 -9.34 -16.06 3.00
C THR A 72 -9.24 -15.72 4.49
N GLU A 73 -10.29 -16.02 5.27
CA GLU A 73 -10.32 -15.71 6.71
C GLU A 73 -9.29 -16.54 7.50
N ALA A 74 -9.13 -17.81 7.14
CA ALA A 74 -8.11 -18.66 7.74
C ALA A 74 -6.71 -18.10 7.47
N VAL A 75 -6.41 -17.70 6.23
CA VAL A 75 -5.14 -17.06 5.85
C VAL A 75 -4.90 -15.80 6.68
N MET A 76 -5.91 -14.94 6.86
CA MET A 76 -5.79 -13.74 7.68
C MET A 76 -5.45 -14.07 9.15
N ALA A 77 -6.06 -15.13 9.71
CA ALA A 77 -5.75 -15.57 11.07
C ALA A 77 -4.29 -16.04 11.22
N GLU A 78 -3.74 -16.73 10.22
CA GLU A 78 -2.33 -17.13 10.21
C GLU A 78 -1.39 -15.92 10.16
N VAL A 79 -1.69 -14.96 9.29
CA VAL A 79 -0.92 -13.71 9.18
C VAL A 79 -0.99 -12.90 10.48
N LYS A 80 -2.17 -12.82 11.12
CA LYS A 80 -2.34 -12.14 12.41
C LYS A 80 -1.48 -12.77 13.50
N ARG A 81 -1.46 -14.09 13.59
CA ARG A 81 -0.62 -14.83 14.54
C ARG A 81 0.87 -14.58 14.30
N LYS A 82 1.30 -14.46 13.04
CA LYS A 82 2.70 -14.20 12.68
C LYS A 82 3.15 -12.76 12.98
N TRP A 83 2.31 -11.77 12.67
CA TRP A 83 2.71 -10.36 12.66
C TRP A 83 2.14 -9.52 13.80
N GLY A 84 1.26 -10.07 14.63
CA GLY A 84 0.72 -9.40 15.81
C GLY A 84 0.00 -8.10 15.45
N ASP A 85 0.30 -7.01 16.16
CA ASP A 85 -0.44 -5.74 16.05
C ASP A 85 -0.14 -4.92 14.80
N ARG A 86 0.92 -5.27 14.07
CA ARG A 86 1.22 -4.75 12.74
C ARG A 86 0.13 -5.10 11.72
N PHE A 87 -0.59 -6.21 11.95
CA PHE A 87 -1.67 -6.66 11.08
C PHE A 87 -3.02 -6.48 11.77
N VAL A 88 -3.96 -5.86 11.07
CA VAL A 88 -5.34 -5.67 11.53
C VAL A 88 -6.25 -6.48 10.62
N ALA A 89 -6.89 -7.51 11.18
CA ALA A 89 -7.85 -8.33 10.48
C ALA A 89 -9.26 -7.83 10.80
N VAL A 90 -10.03 -7.51 9.76
CA VAL A 90 -11.42 -7.08 9.89
C VAL A 90 -12.28 -8.00 9.02
N THR A 91 -13.39 -8.51 9.56
CA THR A 91 -14.36 -9.29 8.79
C THR A 91 -15.70 -8.56 8.79
N GLN A 92 -16.35 -8.52 7.63
CA GLN A 92 -17.67 -7.93 7.45
C GLN A 92 -18.51 -8.77 6.48
N LYS A 93 -19.82 -8.48 6.43
CA LYS A 93 -20.66 -8.99 5.35
C LYS A 93 -20.23 -8.36 4.02
N ASN A 94 -20.36 -9.10 2.92
CA ASN A 94 -20.04 -8.58 1.58
C ASN A 94 -20.81 -7.29 1.27
N THR A 95 -20.06 -6.21 1.02
CA THR A 95 -20.57 -4.89 0.60
C THR A 95 -19.88 -4.38 -0.67
N GLY A 96 -19.01 -5.20 -1.25
CA GLY A 96 -18.14 -4.83 -2.37
C GLY A 96 -16.87 -4.13 -1.91
N LYS A 97 -15.90 -4.07 -2.83
CA LYS A 97 -14.56 -3.47 -2.61
C LYS A 97 -14.60 -2.08 -1.97
N GLY A 98 -15.53 -1.22 -2.42
CA GLY A 98 -15.68 0.14 -1.89
C GLY A 98 -16.09 0.14 -0.42
N GLY A 99 -17.06 -0.69 -0.04
CA GLY A 99 -17.50 -0.81 1.36
C GLY A 99 -16.41 -1.38 2.26
N ALA A 100 -15.66 -2.37 1.78
CA ALA A 100 -14.51 -2.91 2.49
C ALA A 100 -13.39 -1.87 2.72
N LEU A 101 -13.07 -1.06 1.70
CA LEU A 101 -12.11 0.04 1.83
C LEU A 101 -12.58 1.09 2.85
N MET A 102 -13.85 1.49 2.78
CA MET A 102 -14.43 2.46 3.71
C MET A 102 -14.43 1.94 5.15
N ASN A 103 -14.72 0.66 5.36
CA ASN A 103 -14.61 0.08 6.70
C ASN A 103 -13.15 0.04 7.17
N GLY A 104 -12.21 -0.31 6.30
CA GLY A 104 -10.78 -0.30 6.61
C GLY A 104 -10.26 1.07 7.06
N LEU A 105 -10.79 2.16 6.50
CA LEU A 105 -10.40 3.53 6.87
C LEU A 105 -10.66 3.84 8.35
N ASN A 106 -11.66 3.21 8.97
CA ASN A 106 -11.96 3.40 10.39
C ASN A 106 -10.85 2.88 11.32
N TYR A 107 -9.93 2.07 10.79
CA TYR A 107 -8.80 1.50 11.54
C TYR A 107 -7.45 2.15 11.20
N ALA A 108 -7.43 3.08 10.24
CA ALA A 108 -6.24 3.83 9.87
C ALA A 108 -5.86 4.81 10.98
N THR A 109 -4.56 4.96 11.20
CA THR A 109 -3.97 5.78 12.26
C THR A 109 -2.94 6.78 11.73
N CYS A 110 -2.36 6.50 10.56
CA CYS A 110 -1.44 7.39 9.89
C CYS A 110 -2.16 8.44 9.04
N ASP A 111 -1.52 9.59 8.81
CA ASP A 111 -2.01 10.65 7.91
C ASP A 111 -2.12 10.20 6.44
N GLN A 112 -1.41 9.13 6.07
CA GLN A 112 -1.35 8.58 4.73
C GLN A 112 -1.83 7.15 4.72
N VAL A 113 -2.63 6.82 3.70
CA VAL A 113 -3.17 5.49 3.46
C VAL A 113 -2.80 5.03 2.06
N PHE A 114 -2.43 3.77 1.94
CA PHE A 114 -2.22 3.06 0.67
C PHE A 114 -3.39 2.13 0.38
#